data_AF-A0A2P6NWV3-F1
#
_entry.id   AF-A0A2P6NWV3-F1
#
_cell.length_a   1.000
_cell.length_b   1.000
_cell.length_c   1.000
_cell.angle_alpha   90.00
_cell.angle_beta   90.00
_cell.angle_gamma   90.00
#
_symmetry.space_group_name_H-M   'P 1'
#
loop_
_entity.id
_entity.type
_entity.pdbx_description
1 polymer ?
#
loop_
_entity_poly.entity_id
_entity_poly.type
_entity_poly.pdbx_seq_one_letter_code
_entity_poly.pdbx_strand_id
1 'polypeptide(L)' 'MSSREDARQILQAVKEVSDSLNTGLEYEELSILTQLCEMGVNPEALGNIMLELKKEKANLTNRS' A
#
# COMPACT_ATOMS: atom_id res chain seq x y z
N MET A 1 -6.62 26.10 -0.93
CA MET A 1 -6.74 24.64 -0.99
C MET A 1 -6.43 24.13 0.41
N SER A 2 -7.31 23.33 1.00
CA SER A 2 -7.18 22.88 2.39
C SER A 2 -6.19 21.71 2.46
N SER A 3 -5.28 21.67 3.45
CA SER A 3 -4.27 20.60 3.58
C SER A 3 -4.83 19.16 3.54
N ARG A 4 -6.11 18.97 3.88
CA ARG A 4 -6.81 17.68 3.76
C ARG A 4 -7.17 17.30 2.33
N GLU A 5 -7.43 18.28 1.46
CA GLU A 5 -7.64 18.04 0.02
C GLU A 5 -6.33 17.58 -0.63
N ASP A 6 -5.21 18.22 -0.29
CA ASP A 6 -3.90 17.85 -0.84
C ASP A 6 -3.53 16.41 -0.48
N ALA A 7 -3.73 15.99 0.78
CA ALA A 7 -3.48 14.61 1.21
C ALA A 7 -4.35 13.58 0.47
N ARG A 8 -5.62 13.92 0.18
CA ARG A 8 -6.50 13.05 -0.60
C ARG A 8 -6.06 12.94 -2.05
N GLN A 9 -5.66 14.04 -2.67
CA GLN A 9 -5.16 14.04 -4.06
C GLN A 9 -3.87 13.23 -4.18
N ILE A 10 -2.96 13.35 -3.20
CA ILE A 10 -1.75 12.54 -3.15
C ILE A 10 -2.09 11.05 -3.03
N LEU A 11 -2.97 10.68 -2.09
CA LEU A 11 -3.38 9.29 -1.91
C LEU A 11 -4.07 8.72 -3.17
N GLN A 12 -4.87 9.54 -3.86
CA GLN A 12 -5.48 9.19 -5.14
C GLN A 12 -4.43 8.90 -6.22
N ALA A 13 -3.44 9.78 -6.36
CA ALA A 13 -2.34 9.58 -7.31
C ALA A 13 -1.53 8.32 -6.99
N VAL A 14 -1.26 8.06 -5.71
CA VAL A 14 -0.58 6.83 -5.26
C VAL A 14 -1.40 5.58 -5.60
N LYS A 15 -2.73 5.63 -5.44
CA LYS A 15 -3.62 4.53 -5.85
C LYS A 15 -3.58 4.28 -7.35
N GLU A 16 -3.60 5.33 -8.18
CA GLU A 16 -3.52 5.19 -9.64
C GLU A 16 -2.20 4.52 -10.09
N VAL A 17 -1.09 4.86 -9.43
CA VAL A 17 0.21 4.19 -9.67
C VAL A 17 0.15 2.73 -9.24
N SER A 18 -0.39 2.46 -8.05
CA SER A 18 -0.57 1.11 -7.52
C SER A 18 -1.39 0.22 -8.45
N ASP A 19 -2.48 0.74 -9.02
CA ASP A 19 -3.35 0.02 -9.93
C ASP A 19 -2.69 -0.22 -11.28
N SER A 20 -1.96 0.78 -11.79
CA SER A 20 -1.18 0.65 -13.03
C SER A 20 -0.11 -0.44 -12.94
N LEU A 21 0.49 -0.61 -11.75
CA LEU A 21 1.47 -1.64 -11.45
C LEU A 21 0.84 -2.98 -11.03
N ASN A 22 -0.49 -3.08 -11.03
CA ASN A 22 -1.25 -4.26 -10.59
C ASN A 22 -0.79 -4.78 -9.22
N THR A 23 -0.45 -3.87 -8.29
CA THR A 23 0.02 -4.31 -6.96
C THR A 23 -1.11 -4.96 -6.16
N GLY A 24 -2.38 -4.62 -6.47
CA GLY A 24 -3.56 -5.10 -5.76
C GLY A 24 -3.60 -4.58 -4.32
N LEU A 25 -3.22 -3.31 -4.11
CA LEU A 25 -3.32 -2.62 -2.83
C LEU A 25 -4.56 -1.71 -2.81
N GLU A 26 -5.35 -1.83 -1.75
CA GLU A 26 -6.51 -0.98 -1.48
C GLU A 26 -6.10 0.34 -0.81
N TYR A 27 -7.01 1.33 -0.81
CA TYR A 27 -6.75 2.65 -0.20
C TYR A 27 -6.32 2.58 1.26
N GLU A 28 -6.90 1.65 2.03
CA GLU A 28 -6.56 1.45 3.44
C GLU A 28 -5.13 0.94 3.59
N GLU A 29 -4.72 -0.03 2.77
CA GLU A 29 -3.36 -0.57 2.76
C GLU A 29 -2.35 0.51 2.35
N LEU A 30 -2.64 1.25 1.28
CA LEU A 30 -1.77 2.36 0.83
C LEU A 30 -1.64 3.47 1.88
N SER A 31 -2.71 3.79 2.59
CA SER A 31 -2.69 4.77 3.68
C SER A 31 -1.76 4.33 4.81
N ILE A 32 -1.82 3.06 5.21
CA ILE A 32 -0.94 2.49 6.24
C ILE A 32 0.52 2.49 5.75
N LEU A 33 0.76 2.02 4.53
CA LEU A 33 2.11 1.96 3.96
C LEU A 33 2.74 3.35 3.84
N THR A 34 1.95 4.35 3.45
CA THR A 34 2.42 5.75 3.36
C THR A 34 2.79 6.31 4.73
N GLN A 35 1.97 6.06 5.76
CA GLN A 35 2.29 6.47 7.14
C GLN A 35 3.57 5.80 7.66
N LEU A 36 3.77 4.51 7.37
CA LEU A 36 4.99 3.80 7.76
C LEU A 36 6.23 4.40 7.07
N CYS A 37 6.12 4.73 5.78
CA CYS A 37 7.19 5.43 5.04
C CYS A 37 7.47 6.82 5.63
N GLU A 38 6.44 7.58 6.04
CA GLU A 38 6.60 8.88 6.72
C GLU A 38 7.31 8.75 8.09
N MET A 39 7.15 7.61 8.76
CA MET A 39 7.87 7.27 10.00
C MET A 39 9.34 6.86 9.76
N GLY A 40 9.81 6.86 8.51
CA GLY A 40 11.18 6.50 8.14
C GLY A 40 11.39 5.00 7.91
N VAL A 41 10.33 4.20 7.79
CA VAL A 41 10.44 2.80 7.38
C VAL A 41 10.93 2.74 5.93
N ASN A 42 11.90 1.87 5.65
CA ASN A 42 12.40 1.67 4.30
C ASN A 42 11.28 1.09 3.38
N PRO A 43 10.88 1.79 2.30
CA PRO A 43 9.83 1.32 1.39
C PRO A 43 10.18 0.00 0.70
N GLU A 44 11.45 -0.29 0.45
CA GLU A 44 11.89 -1.55 -0.16
C GLU A 44 11.67 -2.73 0.80
N ALA A 45 12.07 -2.58 2.07
CA ALA A 45 11.85 -3.58 3.10
C ALA A 45 10.34 -3.80 3.34
N LEU A 46 9.57 -2.72 3.36
CA LEU A 46 8.12 -2.76 3.52
C LEU A 46 7.42 -3.46 2.34
N GLY A 47 7.87 -3.20 1.11
CA GLY A 47 7.41 -3.90 -0.08
C GLY A 47 7.65 -5.40 -0.01
N ASN A 48 8.83 -5.83 0.43
CA ASN A 48 9.16 -7.24 0.62
C ASN A 48 8.24 -7.91 1.66
N ILE A 49 7.98 -7.26 2.79
CA ILE A 49 7.05 -7.77 3.80
C ILE A 49 5.64 -7.92 3.21
N MET A 50 5.17 -6.94 2.44
CA MET A 50 3.84 -6.97 1.83
C MET A 50 3.71 -8.11 0.80
N LEU A 51 4.77 -8.40 0.05
CA LEU A 51 4.82 -9.55 -0.86
C LEU A 51 4.71 -10.88 -0.12
N GLU A 52 5.43 -11.03 1.00
CA GLU A 52 5.36 -12.24 1.82
C GLU A 52 3.98 -12.43 2.47
N LEU A 53 3.39 -11.37 3.02
CA LEU A 53 2.03 -11.41 3.58
C LEU A 53 0.98 -11.80 2.53
N LYS A 54 1.10 -11.28 1.30
CA LYS A 54 0.20 -11.66 0.19
C LYS A 54 0.35 -13.13 -0.20
N LYS A 55 1.58 -13.64 -0.27
CA LYS A 55 1.83 -15.07 -0.53
C LYS A 55 1.24 -15.94 0.58
N GLU A 56 1.43 -15.57 1.84
CA GLU A 56 0.93 -16.33 2.98
C GLU A 56 -0.60 -16.34 3.03
N LYS A 57 -1.25 -15.19 2.75
CA LYS A 57 -2.71 -15.11 2.59
C LYS A 57 -3.22 -16.04 1.49
N ALA A 58 -2.58 -16.03 0.31
CA ALA A 58 -2.96 -16.91 -0.80
C ALA A 58 -2.79 -18.39 -0.43
N ASN A 59 -1.73 -18.75 0.30
CA ASN A 59 -1.50 -20.10 0.79
C ASN A 59 -2.57 -20.55 1.80
N LEU A 60 -3.03 -19.64 2.68
CA LEU A 60 -4.11 -19.92 3.63
C LEU A 60 -5.44 -20.14 2.91
N THR A 61 -5.75 -19.31 1.91
CA THR A 61 -6.97 -19.47 1.09
C THR A 61 -6.97 -20.74 0.24
N ASN A 62 -5.81 -21.18 -0.27
CA ASN A 62 -5.72 -22.44 -1.02
C ASN A 62 -5.83 -23.70 -0.14
N ARG A 63 -5.73 -23.56 1.18
CA ARG A 63 -5.82 -24.65 2.15
C ARG A 63 -7.23 -24.86 2.72
N SER A 64 -8.15 -23.92 2.47
CA SER A 64 -9.57 -23.98 2.83
C SER A 64 -10.41 -24.43 1.65
#